data_AF-A0AAN9YS16-F1
#
_entry.id   AF-A0AAN9YS16-F1
#
_cell.length_a   1.000
_cell.length_b   1.000
_cell.length_c   1.000
_cell.angle_alpha   90.00
_cell.angle_beta   90.00
_cell.angle_gamma   90.00
#
_symmetry.space_group_name_H-M   'P 1'
#
loop_
_entity.id
_entity.type
_entity.pdbx_description
1 polymer ?
#
loop_
_entity_poly.entity_id
_entity_poly.type
_entity_poly.pdbx_seq_one_letter_code
_entity_poly.pdbx_strand_id
1 'polypeptide(L)'
;MDSQWILRVLQGILPEQTIQLLHEHVLSPNTPLQLLYREATGLVARAWWALYPALEPLVDRTLQAIQNSPDAVVLAFVLTVLVVAVQVVFAIQRTMMWFTRLALRLVGWAVFAALLAVVWRRGPEATIRDLVVVISKVTGYATVVKDIWVSEYNRYDAQTKGASLAGQRATATAAGYGGTGRAHRGGW
;
A
#
# COMPACT_ATOMS: atom_id res chain seq x y z
N MET A 1 1.71 20.49 -30.00
CA MET A 1 0.23 20.40 -29.96
C MET A 1 -0.09 19.53 -28.76
N ASP A 2 -0.94 19.99 -27.82
CA ASP A 2 -1.54 19.24 -26.68
C ASP A 2 -1.76 20.10 -25.42
N SER A 3 -1.49 21.40 -25.47
CA SER A 3 -1.74 22.31 -24.34
C SER A 3 -3.19 22.80 -24.28
N GLN A 4 -3.90 22.80 -25.42
CA GLN A 4 -5.24 23.41 -25.52
C GLN A 4 -6.38 22.52 -25.01
N TRP A 5 -6.23 21.20 -25.06
CA TRP A 5 -7.27 20.28 -24.57
C TRP A 5 -7.31 20.26 -23.02
N ILE A 6 -6.14 20.34 -22.38
CA ILE A 6 -5.98 20.41 -20.93
C ILE A 6 -6.68 21.66 -20.38
N LEU A 7 -6.56 22.80 -21.07
CA LEU A 7 -7.20 24.05 -20.68
C LEU A 7 -8.74 23.99 -20.77
N ARG A 8 -9.28 23.31 -21.79
CA ARG A 8 -10.74 23.13 -21.93
C ARG A 8 -11.32 22.21 -20.86
N VAL A 9 -10.59 21.17 -20.47
CA VAL A 9 -11.01 20.24 -19.41
C VAL A 9 -10.93 20.92 -18.03
N LEU A 10 -9.90 21.74 -17.77
CA LEU A 10 -9.81 22.53 -16.54
C LEU A 10 -10.90 23.61 -16.44
N GLN A 11 -11.25 24.27 -17.54
CA GLN A 11 -12.34 25.26 -17.58
C GLN A 11 -13.72 24.65 -17.31
N GLY A 12 -13.92 23.37 -17.61
CA GLY A 12 -15.19 22.68 -17.34
C GLY A 12 -15.39 22.28 -15.88
N ILE A 13 -14.34 22.27 -15.05
CA ILE A 13 -14.37 21.73 -13.67
C ILE A 13 -14.00 22.80 -12.62
N LEU A 14 -13.26 23.86 -12.97
CA LEU A 14 -12.86 24.91 -12.03
C LEU A 14 -13.66 26.22 -12.25
N PRO A 15 -14.33 26.77 -11.21
CA PRO A 15 -14.97 28.09 -11.25
C PRO A 15 -13.97 29.19 -11.65
N GLU A 16 -14.39 30.18 -12.43
CA GLU A 16 -13.54 31.31 -12.89
C GLU A 16 -12.84 32.06 -11.74
N GLN A 17 -13.42 31.99 -10.55
CA GLN A 17 -12.92 32.59 -9.30
C GLN A 17 -11.60 31.93 -8.83
N THR A 18 -11.39 30.65 -9.15
CA THR A 18 -10.18 29.89 -8.80
C THR A 18 -9.05 30.18 -9.77
N ILE A 19 -9.34 30.56 -11.03
CA ILE A 19 -8.36 30.94 -12.05
C ILE A 19 -7.65 32.25 -11.65
N GLN A 20 -8.37 33.22 -11.10
CA GLN A 20 -7.77 34.48 -10.62
C GLN A 20 -6.85 34.26 -9.40
N LEU A 21 -7.28 33.43 -8.44
CA LEU A 21 -6.45 33.09 -7.28
C LEU A 21 -5.23 32.23 -7.66
N LEU A 22 -5.35 31.34 -8.65
CA LEU A 22 -4.19 30.62 -9.21
C LEU A 22 -3.23 31.58 -9.95
N HIS A 23 -3.75 32.54 -10.71
CA HIS A 23 -2.88 33.48 -11.43
C HIS A 23 -2.15 34.43 -10.48
N GLU A 24 -2.82 34.86 -9.41
CA GLU A 24 -2.28 35.81 -8.44
C GLU A 24 -1.34 35.14 -7.41
N HIS A 25 -1.66 33.92 -6.94
CA HIS A 25 -0.87 33.23 -5.91
C HIS A 25 -0.03 32.04 -6.40
N VAL A 26 -0.32 31.44 -7.56
CA VAL A 26 0.37 30.22 -8.06
C VAL A 26 1.34 30.53 -9.21
N LEU A 27 1.20 31.67 -9.89
CA LEU A 27 2.08 32.11 -10.99
C LEU A 27 3.06 33.22 -10.62
N SER A 28 3.12 33.67 -9.36
CA SER A 28 4.15 34.60 -8.91
C SER A 28 5.51 33.87 -8.76
N PRO A 29 6.61 34.37 -9.34
CA PRO A 29 7.91 33.68 -9.42
C PRO A 29 8.64 33.39 -8.09
N ASN A 30 8.02 33.68 -6.95
CA ASN A 30 8.57 33.49 -5.60
C ASN A 30 7.73 32.51 -4.75
N THR A 31 7.02 31.57 -5.37
CA THR A 31 6.21 30.58 -4.64
C THR A 31 7.10 29.56 -3.91
N PRO A 32 6.87 29.25 -2.61
CA PRO A 32 7.63 28.24 -1.86
C PRO A 32 7.57 26.83 -2.47
N LEU A 33 6.52 26.54 -3.24
CA LEU A 33 6.40 25.28 -3.98
C LEU A 33 7.39 25.18 -5.15
N GLN A 34 7.73 26.30 -5.80
CA GLN A 34 8.76 26.31 -6.85
C GLN A 34 10.16 26.16 -6.26
N LEU A 35 10.41 26.71 -5.08
CA LEU A 35 11.66 26.51 -4.34
C LEU A 35 11.82 25.02 -3.98
N LEU A 36 10.77 24.38 -3.44
CA LEU A 36 10.78 22.96 -3.14
C LEU A 36 11.01 22.10 -4.39
N TYR A 37 10.42 22.46 -5.53
CA TYR A 37 10.62 21.74 -6.79
C TYR A 37 12.04 21.90 -7.34
N ARG A 38 12.63 23.11 -7.25
CA ARG A 38 14.02 23.38 -7.64
C ARG A 38 15.01 22.66 -6.73
N GLU A 39 14.74 22.59 -5.43
CA GLU A 39 15.55 21.83 -4.49
C GLU A 39 15.41 20.33 -4.73
N ALA A 40 14.20 19.81 -4.94
CA ALA A 40 13.97 18.40 -5.24
C ALA A 40 14.68 17.97 -6.54
N THR A 41 14.57 18.76 -7.61
CA THR A 41 15.27 18.47 -8.88
C THR A 41 16.78 18.57 -8.73
N GLY A 42 17.28 19.54 -7.96
CA GLY A 42 18.70 19.64 -7.62
C GLY A 42 19.24 18.46 -6.80
N LEU A 43 18.46 17.97 -5.82
CA LEU A 43 18.82 16.80 -5.01
C LEU A 43 18.80 15.51 -5.84
N VAL A 44 17.81 15.36 -6.72
CA VAL A 44 17.73 14.21 -7.63
C VAL A 44 18.90 14.22 -8.61
N ALA A 45 19.24 15.37 -9.20
CA ALA A 45 20.38 15.48 -10.10
C ALA A 45 21.71 15.18 -9.39
N ARG A 46 21.90 15.70 -8.16
CA ARG A 46 23.10 15.40 -7.36
C ARG A 46 23.18 13.94 -6.95
N ALA A 47 22.06 13.34 -6.56
CA ALA A 47 21.98 11.91 -6.25
C ALA A 47 22.32 11.06 -7.50
N TRP A 48 21.86 11.49 -8.67
CA TRP A 48 22.16 10.83 -9.94
C TRP A 48 23.66 10.86 -10.28
N TRP A 49 24.30 12.03 -10.18
CA TRP A 49 25.75 12.15 -10.41
C TRP A 49 26.59 11.37 -9.39
N ALA A 50 26.13 11.27 -8.14
CA ALA A 50 26.78 10.46 -7.11
C ALA A 50 26.61 8.95 -7.34
N LEU A 51 25.48 8.52 -7.92
CA LEU A 51 25.22 7.12 -8.23
C LEU A 51 25.92 6.64 -9.51
N TYR A 52 26.16 7.56 -10.46
CA TYR A 52 26.76 7.26 -11.76
C TYR A 52 28.05 6.41 -11.69
N PRO A 53 29.09 6.76 -10.91
CA PRO A 53 30.32 5.96 -10.82
C PRO A 53 30.11 4.60 -10.15
N ALA A 54 29.06 4.44 -9.33
CA ALA A 54 28.72 3.16 -8.72
C ALA A 54 27.98 2.24 -9.70
N LEU A 55 27.25 2.80 -10.67
CA LEU A 55 26.48 2.03 -11.65
C LEU A 55 27.33 1.53 -12.83
N GLU A 56 28.35 2.29 -13.23
CA GLU A 56 29.28 1.95 -14.32
C GLU A 56 29.82 0.50 -14.26
N PRO A 57 30.43 0.03 -13.15
CA PRO A 57 30.96 -1.34 -13.07
C PRO A 57 29.86 -2.41 -13.03
N LEU A 58 28.64 -2.08 -12.60
CA LEU A 58 27.51 -3.02 -12.67
C LEU A 58 27.06 -3.21 -14.11
N VAL A 59 26.96 -2.14 -14.88
CA VAL A 59 26.58 -2.19 -16.30
C VAL A 59 27.58 -3.04 -17.08
N ASP A 60 28.88 -2.81 -16.92
CA ASP A 60 29.92 -3.59 -17.60
C ASP A 60 29.89 -5.07 -17.21
N ARG A 61 29.67 -5.38 -15.93
CA ARG A 61 29.52 -6.78 -15.47
C ARG A 61 28.26 -7.44 -16.01
N THR A 62 27.15 -6.70 -16.14
CA THR A 62 25.94 -7.25 -16.75
C THR A 62 26.13 -7.52 -18.24
N LEU A 63 26.80 -6.63 -18.97
CA LEU A 63 27.10 -6.82 -20.39
C LEU A 63 28.04 -8.02 -20.62
N GLN A 64 29.06 -8.20 -19.78
CA GLN A 64 29.93 -9.38 -19.83
C GLN A 64 29.20 -10.68 -19.44
N ALA A 65 28.29 -10.63 -18.46
CA ALA A 65 27.51 -11.80 -18.07
C ALA A 65 26.54 -12.25 -19.17
N ILE A 66 25.96 -11.30 -19.92
CA ILE A 66 25.08 -11.58 -21.07
C ILE A 66 25.83 -12.34 -22.16
N GLN A 67 27.09 -11.96 -22.42
CA GLN A 67 27.91 -12.58 -23.47
C GLN A 67 28.38 -14.00 -23.10
N ASN A 68 28.66 -14.26 -21.81
CA ASN A 68 29.20 -15.54 -21.37
C ASN A 68 28.12 -16.61 -21.14
N SER A 69 26.95 -16.23 -20.61
CA SER A 69 25.88 -17.17 -20.25
C SER A 69 24.49 -16.53 -20.36
N PRO A 70 23.88 -16.48 -21.56
CA PRO A 70 22.60 -15.80 -21.77
C PRO A 70 21.46 -16.31 -20.87
N ASP A 71 21.39 -17.62 -20.66
CA ASP A 71 20.31 -18.27 -19.88
C ASP A 71 20.35 -17.87 -18.39
N ALA A 72 21.55 -17.77 -17.82
CA ALA A 72 21.74 -17.34 -16.44
C ALA A 72 21.30 -15.88 -16.22
N VAL A 73 21.50 -15.00 -17.22
CA VAL A 73 21.06 -13.61 -17.14
C VAL A 73 19.54 -13.49 -17.23
N VAL A 74 18.90 -14.28 -18.09
CA VAL A 74 17.44 -14.29 -18.19
C VAL A 74 16.84 -14.74 -16.86
N LEU A 75 17.36 -15.82 -16.25
CA LEU A 75 16.90 -16.27 -14.93
C LEU A 75 17.11 -15.23 -13.83
N ALA A 76 18.29 -14.61 -13.78
CA ALA A 76 18.60 -13.56 -12.81
C ALA A 76 17.72 -12.32 -12.99
N PHE A 77 17.41 -11.95 -14.24
CA PHE A 77 16.50 -10.86 -14.56
C PHE A 77 15.08 -11.15 -14.08
N VAL A 78 14.55 -12.35 -14.38
CA VAL A 78 13.21 -12.75 -13.92
C VAL A 78 13.11 -12.75 -12.39
N LEU A 79 14.13 -13.29 -11.70
CA LEU A 79 14.20 -13.25 -10.24
C LEU A 79 14.26 -11.82 -9.70
N THR A 80 15.03 -10.95 -10.35
CA THR A 80 15.13 -9.53 -9.95
C THR A 80 13.79 -8.83 -10.10
N VAL A 81 13.09 -9.04 -11.21
CA VAL A 81 11.74 -8.47 -11.44
C VAL A 81 10.76 -8.98 -10.38
N LEU A 82 10.81 -10.26 -10.03
CA LEU A 82 9.97 -10.83 -8.97
C LEU A 82 10.25 -10.18 -7.61
N VAL A 83 11.53 -10.04 -7.24
CA VAL A 83 11.94 -9.40 -5.98
C VAL A 83 11.50 -7.93 -5.96
N VAL A 84 11.66 -7.21 -7.07
CA VAL A 84 11.19 -5.83 -7.20
C VAL A 84 9.68 -5.74 -7.03
N ALA A 85 8.91 -6.63 -7.66
CA ALA A 85 7.46 -6.66 -7.51
C ALA A 85 7.04 -6.88 -6.04
N VAL A 86 7.68 -7.84 -5.36
CA VAL A 86 7.46 -8.09 -3.92
C VAL A 86 7.81 -6.86 -3.08
N GLN A 87 8.95 -6.23 -3.35
CA GLN A 87 9.37 -5.00 -2.66
C GLN A 87 8.38 -3.86 -2.87
N VAL A 88 7.82 -3.71 -4.07
CA VAL A 88 6.79 -2.70 -4.36
C VAL A 88 5.54 -2.96 -3.52
N VAL A 89 5.07 -4.21 -3.45
CA VAL A 89 3.91 -4.56 -2.60
C VAL A 89 4.19 -4.24 -1.14
N PHE A 90 5.36 -4.59 -0.61
CA PHE A 90 5.76 -4.26 0.75
C PHE A 90 5.89 -2.76 0.98
N ALA A 91 6.42 -2.01 0.01
CA ALA A 91 6.54 -0.55 0.09
C ALA A 91 5.16 0.11 0.14
N ILE A 92 4.20 -0.37 -0.65
CA ILE A 92 2.80 0.10 -0.61
C ILE A 92 2.20 -0.19 0.76
N GLN A 93 2.32 -1.42 1.26
CA GLN A 93 1.80 -1.78 2.58
C GLN A 93 2.42 -0.93 3.70
N ARG A 94 3.74 -0.72 3.65
CA ARG A 94 4.48 0.10 4.62
C ARG A 94 4.02 1.56 4.57
N THR A 95 3.86 2.10 3.37
CA THR A 95 3.38 3.46 3.14
C THR A 95 1.96 3.62 3.67
N MET A 96 1.07 2.68 3.36
CA MET A 96 -0.30 2.67 3.84
C MET A 96 -0.36 2.62 5.38
N MET A 97 0.40 1.74 6.03
CA MET A 97 0.48 1.71 7.50
C MET A 97 1.05 3.01 8.10
N TRP A 98 2.01 3.65 7.43
CA TRP A 98 2.54 4.92 7.89
C TRP A 98 1.48 6.03 7.81
N PHE A 99 0.79 6.16 6.68
CA PHE A 99 -0.31 7.11 6.52
C PHE A 99 -1.47 6.83 7.46
N THR A 100 -1.89 5.56 7.62
CA THR A 100 -2.95 5.20 8.57
C THR A 100 -2.58 5.58 10.00
N ARG A 101 -1.33 5.33 10.44
CA ARG A 101 -0.86 5.75 11.77
C ARG A 101 -0.84 7.27 11.90
N LEU A 102 -0.43 7.99 10.87
CA LEU A 102 -0.44 9.45 10.85
C LEU A 102 -1.87 10.00 10.95
N ALA A 103 -2.79 9.47 10.14
CA ALA A 103 -4.19 9.86 10.15
C ALA A 103 -4.84 9.61 11.52
N LEU A 104 -4.64 8.43 12.11
CA LEU A 104 -5.13 8.13 13.46
C LEU A 104 -4.54 9.07 14.52
N ARG A 105 -3.26 9.41 14.40
CA ARG A 105 -2.61 10.37 15.31
C ARG A 105 -3.23 11.76 15.17
N LEU A 106 -3.51 12.22 13.96
CA LEU A 106 -4.17 13.50 13.70
C LEU A 106 -5.61 13.52 14.22
N VAL A 107 -6.37 12.46 14.00
CA VAL A 107 -7.73 12.31 14.56
C VAL A 107 -7.67 12.34 16.10
N GLY A 108 -6.71 11.63 16.70
CA GLY A 108 -6.49 11.66 18.15
C GLY A 108 -6.22 13.07 18.67
N TRP A 109 -5.35 13.83 18.01
CA TRP A 109 -5.11 15.23 18.35
C TRP A 109 -6.33 16.12 18.16
N ALA A 110 -7.11 15.91 17.10
CA ALA A 110 -8.35 16.65 16.85
C ALA A 110 -9.39 16.41 17.96
N VAL A 111 -9.57 15.15 18.37
CA VAL A 111 -10.46 14.79 19.48
C VAL A 111 -9.95 15.39 20.78
N PHE A 112 -8.65 15.31 21.06
CA PHE A 112 -8.07 15.91 22.27
C PHE A 112 -8.28 17.44 22.31
N ALA A 113 -8.04 18.14 21.20
CA ALA A 113 -8.29 19.56 21.09
C ALA A 113 -9.77 19.91 21.26
N ALA A 114 -10.67 19.10 20.69
CA ALA A 114 -12.11 19.27 20.87
C ALA A 114 -12.52 19.10 22.33
N LEU A 115 -12.03 18.07 23.03
CA LEU A 115 -12.28 17.87 24.45
C LEU A 115 -11.76 19.04 25.28
N LEU A 116 -10.54 19.49 25.02
CA LEU A 116 -9.95 20.64 25.72
C LEU A 116 -10.82 21.90 25.52
N ALA A 117 -11.30 22.14 24.30
CA ALA A 117 -12.19 23.25 24.00
C ALA A 117 -13.56 23.14 24.69
N VAL A 118 -14.13 21.94 24.81
CA VAL A 118 -15.39 21.70 25.53
C VAL A 118 -15.20 21.92 27.02
N VAL A 119 -14.13 21.38 27.61
CA VAL A 119 -13.80 21.59 29.03
C VAL A 119 -13.64 23.07 29.33
N TRP A 120 -12.94 23.81 28.46
CA TRP A 120 -12.75 25.25 28.61
C TRP A 120 -14.07 26.04 28.56
N ARG A 121 -15.06 25.58 27.76
CA ARG A 121 -16.35 26.27 27.61
C ARG A 121 -17.42 25.88 28.64
N ARG A 122 -17.43 24.63 29.12
CA ARG A 122 -18.55 24.04 29.88
C ARG A 122 -18.17 23.44 31.23
N GLY A 123 -16.88 23.35 31.55
CA GLY A 123 -16.40 22.70 32.77
C GLY A 123 -16.33 21.16 32.67
N PRO A 124 -15.57 20.51 33.57
CA PRO A 124 -15.21 19.09 33.44
C PRO A 124 -16.40 18.12 33.67
N GLU A 125 -17.32 18.41 34.59
CA GLU A 125 -18.41 17.48 34.95
C GLU A 125 -19.42 17.25 33.82
N ALA A 126 -19.82 18.30 33.10
CA ALA A 126 -20.72 18.19 31.96
C ALA A 126 -20.06 17.43 30.79
N THR A 127 -18.74 17.57 30.64
CA THR A 127 -17.96 16.94 29.56
C THR A 127 -17.88 15.42 29.74
N ILE A 128 -17.68 14.94 30.96
CA ILE A 128 -17.56 13.50 31.25
C ILE A 128 -18.88 12.78 30.96
N ARG A 129 -20.02 13.37 31.35
CA ARG A 129 -21.35 12.77 31.10
C ARG A 129 -21.64 12.62 29.62
N ASP A 130 -21.35 13.65 28.83
CA ASP A 130 -21.58 13.63 27.38
C ASP A 130 -20.63 12.64 26.68
N LEU A 131 -19.38 12.60 27.11
CA LEU A 131 -18.38 11.66 26.59
C LEU A 131 -18.81 10.20 26.79
N VAL A 132 -19.34 9.84 27.96
CA VAL A 132 -19.83 8.48 28.23
C VAL A 132 -21.00 8.10 27.32
N VAL A 133 -21.93 9.03 27.07
CA VAL A 133 -23.06 8.81 26.15
C VAL A 133 -22.57 8.62 24.71
N VAL A 134 -21.59 9.40 24.27
CA VAL A 134 -21.02 9.24 22.93
C VAL A 134 -20.26 7.91 22.81
N ILE A 135 -19.41 7.58 23.78
CA ILE A 135 -18.63 6.32 23.77
C ILE A 135 -19.55 5.10 23.76
N SER A 136 -20.60 5.09 24.58
CA SER A 136 -21.56 3.97 24.62
C SER A 136 -22.26 3.77 23.27
N LYS A 137 -22.69 4.85 22.60
CA LYS A 137 -23.27 4.77 21.25
C LYS A 137 -22.26 4.24 20.23
N VAL A 138 -21.05 4.78 20.21
CA VAL A 138 -19.99 4.35 19.28
C VAL A 138 -19.65 2.88 19.48
N THR A 139 -19.55 2.43 20.73
CA THR A 139 -19.27 1.02 21.05
C THR A 139 -20.35 0.08 20.54
N GLY A 140 -21.63 0.46 20.68
CA GLY A 140 -22.76 -0.33 20.15
C GLY A 140 -22.75 -0.47 18.62
N TYR A 141 -22.33 0.55 17.88
CA TYR A 141 -22.16 0.43 16.42
C TYR A 141 -20.92 -0.37 16.05
N ALA A 142 -19.82 -0.19 16.78
CA ALA A 142 -18.57 -0.90 16.54
C ALA A 142 -18.72 -2.42 16.70
N THR A 143 -19.54 -2.89 17.65
CA THR A 143 -19.82 -4.31 17.82
C THR A 143 -20.55 -4.89 16.60
N VAL A 144 -21.56 -4.20 16.08
CA VAL A 144 -22.30 -4.67 14.89
C VAL A 144 -21.38 -4.79 13.66
N VAL A 145 -20.54 -3.77 13.42
CA VAL A 145 -19.61 -3.80 12.29
C VAL A 145 -18.55 -4.89 12.46
N LYS A 146 -18.03 -5.07 13.68
CA LYS A 146 -17.08 -6.13 14.01
C LYS A 146 -17.69 -7.50 13.74
N ASP A 147 -18.93 -7.73 14.17
CA ASP A 147 -19.60 -9.02 14.03
C ASP A 147 -19.80 -9.39 12.56
N ILE A 148 -20.15 -8.41 11.71
CA ILE A 148 -20.24 -8.60 10.25
C ILE A 148 -18.88 -9.02 9.68
N TRP A 149 -17.81 -8.30 10.00
CA TRP A 149 -16.46 -8.62 9.50
C TRP A 149 -15.93 -9.96 9.99
N VAL A 150 -16.15 -10.30 11.25
CA VAL A 150 -15.73 -11.60 11.82
C VAL A 150 -16.51 -12.74 11.17
N SER A 151 -17.81 -12.55 10.91
CA SER A 151 -18.62 -13.55 10.21
C SER A 151 -18.10 -13.84 8.81
N GLU A 152 -17.69 -12.79 8.08
CA GLU A 152 -17.19 -12.91 6.72
C GLU A 152 -15.76 -13.50 6.69
N TYR A 153 -14.91 -13.11 7.65
CA TYR A 153 -13.58 -13.74 7.81
C TYR A 153 -13.69 -15.23 8.12
N ASN A 154 -14.55 -15.62 9.06
CA ASN A 154 -14.80 -17.01 9.40
C ASN A 154 -15.33 -17.80 8.20
N ARG A 155 -16.14 -17.15 7.35
CA ARG A 155 -16.65 -17.74 6.10
C ARG A 155 -15.53 -18.01 5.09
N TYR A 156 -14.54 -17.13 4.95
CA TYR A 156 -13.37 -17.39 4.09
C TYR A 156 -12.42 -18.44 4.68
N ASP A 157 -12.19 -18.40 5.99
CA ASP A 157 -11.34 -19.38 6.68
C ASP A 157 -11.93 -20.79 6.60
N ALA A 158 -13.26 -20.92 6.76
CA ALA A 158 -13.97 -22.19 6.59
C ALA A 158 -13.87 -22.72 5.14
N GLN A 159 -13.93 -21.86 4.13
CA GLN A 159 -13.76 -22.25 2.72
C GLN A 159 -12.32 -22.67 2.41
N THR A 160 -11.34 -21.96 2.96
CA THR A 160 -9.91 -22.25 2.75
C THR A 160 -9.50 -23.55 3.44
N LYS A 161 -9.96 -23.76 4.68
CA LYS A 161 -9.76 -25.02 5.42
C LYS A 161 -10.54 -26.18 4.80
N GLY A 162 -11.74 -25.93 4.29
CA GLY A 162 -12.53 -26.94 3.57
C GLY A 162 -11.87 -27.39 2.27
N ALA A 163 -11.33 -26.44 1.49
CA ALA A 163 -10.59 -26.73 0.27
C ALA A 163 -9.27 -27.47 0.54
N SER A 164 -8.54 -27.11 1.60
CA SER A 164 -7.31 -27.79 1.98
C SER A 164 -7.56 -29.22 2.47
N LEU A 165 -8.62 -29.45 3.27
CA LEU A 165 -9.04 -30.79 3.71
C LEU A 165 -9.56 -31.66 2.55
N ALA A 166 -10.26 -31.06 1.59
CA ALA A 166 -10.72 -31.76 0.37
C ALA A 166 -9.54 -32.17 -0.53
N GLY A 167 -8.55 -31.28 -0.71
CA GLY A 167 -7.30 -31.61 -1.41
C GLY A 167 -6.51 -32.72 -0.70
N GLN A 168 -6.43 -32.67 0.63
CA GLN A 168 -5.72 -33.68 1.42
C GLN A 168 -6.41 -35.06 1.37
N ARG A 169 -7.75 -35.10 1.34
CA ARG A 169 -8.53 -36.33 1.09
C ARG A 169 -8.33 -36.86 -0.34
N ALA A 170 -8.32 -36.01 -1.36
CA ALA A 170 -8.08 -36.44 -2.74
C ALA A 170 -6.71 -37.11 -2.89
N THR A 171 -5.67 -36.55 -2.27
CA THR A 171 -4.31 -37.12 -2.27
C THR A 171 -4.22 -38.44 -1.50
N ALA A 172 -4.90 -38.55 -0.34
CA ALA A 172 -4.95 -39.78 0.44
C ALA A 172 -5.69 -40.91 -0.29
N THR A 173 -6.76 -40.59 -1.02
CA THR A 173 -7.55 -41.57 -1.79
C THR A 173 -6.78 -42.05 -3.04
N ALA A 174 -6.03 -41.14 -3.70
CA ALA A 174 -5.14 -41.50 -4.81
C ALA A 174 -3.96 -42.38 -4.37
N ALA A 175 -3.40 -42.15 -3.17
CA ALA A 175 -2.37 -43.00 -2.59
C ALA A 175 -2.87 -44.41 -2.20
N GLY A 176 -4.14 -44.54 -1.81
CA GLY A 176 -4.77 -45.81 -1.47
C GLY A 176 -5.04 -46.72 -2.68
N TYR A 177 -5.24 -46.16 -3.88
CA TYR A 177 -5.54 -46.93 -5.10
C TYR A 177 -4.30 -47.46 -5.85
N GLY A 178 -3.09 -46.99 -5.49
CA GLY A 178 -1.83 -47.41 -6.14
C GLY A 178 -1.08 -48.56 -5.46
N GLY A 179 -1.56 -49.07 -4.32
CA GLY A 179 -0.80 -49.95 -3.43
C GLY A 179 -1.03 -51.46 -3.54
N THR A 180 -1.98 -51.94 -4.36
CA THR A 180 -2.44 -53.34 -4.34
C THR A 180 -2.10 -54.13 -5.62
N GLY A 181 -0.97 -53.83 -6.26
CA GLY A 181 -0.59 -54.42 -7.55
C GLY A 181 0.83 -54.95 -7.65
N ARG A 182 1.42 -55.54 -6.59
CA ARG A 182 2.73 -56.21 -6.72
C ARG A 182 3.00 -57.25 -5.63
N ALA A 183 2.30 -58.37 -5.70
CA ALA A 183 2.70 -59.58 -4.98
C ALA A 183 2.58 -60.80 -5.91
N HIS A 184 3.59 -61.67 -5.82
CA HIS A 184 3.76 -62.96 -6.50
C HIS A 184 4.29 -63.00 -7.94
N ARG A 185 5.62 -63.08 -8.06
CA ARG A 185 6.25 -64.09 -8.93
C ARG A 185 7.72 -64.33 -8.52
N GLY A 186 8.03 -65.56 -8.12
CA GLY A 186 9.40 -65.95 -7.77
C GLY A 186 9.43 -67.29 -7.02
N GLY A 187 9.09 -68.36 -7.72
CA GLY A 187 9.30 -69.73 -7.29
C GLY A 187 9.65 -70.57 -8.52
N TRP A 188 10.47 -71.60 -8.28
CA TRP A 188 11.23 -72.47 -9.19
C TRP A 188 12.59 -71.94 -9.62
#